data_AF-A0A7W0ES12-F1
#
_entry.id   AF-A0A7W0ES12-F1
#
_cell.length_a   1.000
_cell.length_b   1.000
_cell.length_c   1.000
_cell.angle_alpha   90.00
_cell.angle_beta   90.00
_cell.angle_gamma   90.00
#
_symmetry.space_group_name_H-M   'P 1'
#
loop_
_entity.id
_entity.type
_entity.pdbx_description
1 polymer ?
#
loop_
_entity_poly.entity_id
_entity_poly.type
_entity_poly.pdbx_seq_one_letter_code
_entity_poly.pdbx_strand_id
1 'polypeptide(L)'
;MITKFNKCKILVVGDLMVDEYLWGDVDRISPEAPVQVVSVRNENYTLGGSGNVVNNLVELGAKVSVIGITGTDRHGNLLLKKLNELGVDTTGVVQEPDRPTTRKTRIIAANQHVLRIDRETKREISDKTFELLAEFIEEKVSSNDLVLISDYGKGLITKSLLLKLIESAEKHNKITIADPKGLDFSKYSGLSLLTPNRKEAALATGTEISDESALIEAGNKILATVRIDNLLITCGKDGMILFEKNQEPYKISAKARQVYDVSGAGDTVLAVMGLALASGASLKDSAAMANTAAGIVVGKVGTATVSSKELASALTPYSDYTIFKQKTLSELEVLTKELKKNGKKIVLTNGCFDLLHAGHIMLFSASKQLGDILIVAIDDDDSVRSLKGSGRPVISEKERVRVLGALDSIDYVVVFSSNELTKLIQTIQPDILTKGSNYSSEEVFGHELVEQYGGRVALIPVIENISSTSIINNIKKS
;
A
#
# COMPACT_ATOMS: atom_id res chain seq x y z
N MET A 1 -15.06 2.73 5.71
CA MET A 1 -14.67 3.69 4.65
C MET A 1 -14.08 2.97 3.45
N ILE A 2 -12.99 2.21 3.61
CA ILE A 2 -12.33 1.46 2.52
C ILE A 2 -13.30 0.55 1.72
N THR A 3 -14.28 -0.06 2.38
CA THR A 3 -15.31 -0.89 1.71
C THR A 3 -16.20 -0.14 0.71
N LYS A 4 -16.18 1.20 0.70
CA LYS A 4 -16.93 2.03 -0.27
C LYS A 4 -16.11 2.44 -1.49
N PHE A 5 -14.79 2.19 -1.50
CA PHE A 5 -13.90 2.64 -2.57
C PHE A 5 -14.32 2.15 -3.96
N ASN A 6 -14.84 0.93 -4.03
CA ASN A 6 -15.35 0.34 -5.28
C ASN A 6 -16.59 1.02 -5.88
N LYS A 7 -17.23 1.92 -5.14
CA LYS A 7 -18.36 2.72 -5.63
C LYS A 7 -17.93 4.11 -6.11
N CYS A 8 -16.74 4.57 -5.74
CA CYS A 8 -16.24 5.89 -6.09
C CYS A 8 -15.78 5.93 -7.55
N LYS A 9 -16.18 7.00 -8.25
CA LYS A 9 -15.71 7.36 -9.58
C LYS A 9 -14.78 8.56 -9.49
N ILE A 10 -13.52 8.39 -9.88
CA ILE A 10 -12.50 9.43 -9.76
C ILE A 10 -12.04 9.84 -11.17
N LEU A 11 -12.06 11.15 -11.44
CA LEU A 11 -11.45 11.72 -12.63
C LEU A 11 -10.00 12.10 -12.30
N VAL A 12 -9.04 11.56 -13.04
CA VAL A 12 -7.63 11.99 -12.99
C VAL A 12 -7.33 12.87 -14.19
N VAL A 13 -6.86 14.08 -13.96
CA VAL A 13 -6.40 15.03 -14.98
C VAL A 13 -4.91 15.24 -14.79
N GLY A 14 -4.07 14.85 -15.75
CA GLY A 14 -2.63 15.01 -15.52
C GLY A 14 -1.70 14.48 -16.59
N ASP A 15 -0.43 14.76 -16.38
CA ASP A 15 0.66 14.40 -17.28
C ASP A 15 0.92 12.88 -17.24
N LEU A 16 0.46 12.17 -18.28
CA LEU A 16 0.72 10.75 -18.47
C LEU A 16 2.15 10.52 -18.96
N MET A 17 2.82 9.49 -18.42
CA MET A 17 4.16 9.12 -18.84
C MET A 17 4.42 7.62 -18.70
N VAL A 18 5.39 7.13 -19.48
CA VAL A 18 5.89 5.76 -19.38
C VAL A 18 7.15 5.74 -18.53
N ASP A 19 7.14 4.97 -17.46
CA ASP A 19 8.37 4.57 -16.78
C ASP A 19 8.90 3.31 -17.46
N GLU A 20 10.08 3.40 -18.08
CA GLU A 20 10.74 2.32 -18.80
C GLU A 20 11.95 1.86 -17.99
N TYR A 21 12.11 0.55 -17.79
CA TYR A 21 13.21 -0.04 -17.04
C TYR A 21 13.99 -0.99 -17.94
N LEU A 22 15.26 -0.69 -18.16
CA LEU A 22 16.19 -1.54 -18.92
C LEU A 22 17.11 -2.22 -17.91
N TRP A 23 16.97 -3.55 -17.78
CA TRP A 23 17.73 -4.37 -16.85
C TRP A 23 18.85 -5.07 -17.59
N GLY A 24 20.08 -4.95 -17.12
CA GLY A 24 21.22 -5.57 -17.77
C GLY A 24 22.44 -5.76 -16.87
N ASP A 25 23.52 -6.23 -17.49
CA ASP A 25 24.80 -6.47 -16.84
C ASP A 25 25.86 -5.47 -17.34
N VAL A 26 26.83 -5.14 -16.48
CA VAL A 26 27.98 -4.29 -16.82
C VAL A 26 29.25 -5.09 -16.63
N ASP A 27 29.74 -5.68 -17.73
CA ASP A 27 30.93 -6.55 -17.71
C ASP A 27 32.18 -5.88 -18.28
N ARG A 28 32.04 -4.69 -18.89
CA ARG A 28 33.14 -3.98 -19.54
C ARG A 28 32.94 -2.46 -19.60
N ILE A 29 34.06 -1.77 -19.79
CA ILE A 29 34.11 -0.36 -20.17
C ILE A 29 34.18 -0.26 -21.71
N SER A 30 33.57 0.78 -22.29
CA SER A 30 33.60 1.01 -23.72
C SER A 30 35.03 1.32 -24.21
N PRO A 31 35.47 0.77 -25.36
CA PRO A 31 36.72 1.16 -25.98
C PRO A 31 36.67 2.56 -26.62
N GLU A 32 35.48 3.13 -26.82
CA GLU A 32 35.27 4.42 -27.49
C GLU A 32 35.32 5.61 -26.50
N ALA A 33 34.94 5.38 -25.26
CA ALA A 33 34.90 6.39 -24.20
C ALA A 33 34.95 5.71 -22.82
N PRO A 34 35.42 6.37 -21.74
CA PRO A 34 35.50 5.81 -20.40
C PRO A 34 34.11 5.73 -19.72
N VAL A 35 33.19 4.99 -20.35
CA VAL A 35 31.81 4.79 -19.93
C VAL A 35 31.48 3.31 -19.83
N GLN A 36 30.58 2.96 -18.93
CA GLN A 36 30.10 1.58 -18.77
C GLN A 36 29.26 1.15 -19.99
N VAL A 37 29.41 -0.11 -20.41
CA VAL A 37 28.52 -0.71 -21.42
C VAL A 37 27.53 -1.63 -20.71
N VAL A 38 26.25 -1.29 -20.79
CA VAL A 38 25.15 -2.10 -20.25
C VAL A 38 24.65 -3.05 -21.33
N SER A 39 24.74 -4.35 -21.09
CA SER A 39 24.13 -5.37 -21.94
C SER A 39 22.71 -5.65 -21.44
N VAL A 40 21.71 -5.01 -22.06
CA VAL A 40 20.29 -5.14 -21.67
C VAL A 40 19.81 -6.58 -21.88
N ARG A 41 19.20 -7.16 -20.84
CA ARG A 41 18.63 -8.50 -20.79
C ARG A 41 17.10 -8.48 -20.78
N ASN A 42 16.51 -7.50 -20.11
CA ASN A 42 15.07 -7.38 -19.96
C ASN A 42 14.63 -5.93 -20.02
N GLU A 43 13.42 -5.70 -20.54
CA GLU A 43 12.80 -4.40 -20.64
C GLU A 43 11.39 -4.45 -20.05
N ASN A 44 11.10 -3.56 -19.10
CA ASN A 44 9.80 -3.47 -18.45
C ASN A 44 9.21 -2.06 -18.62
N TYR A 45 7.89 -1.98 -18.79
CA TYR A 45 7.16 -0.73 -18.95
C TYR A 45 6.04 -0.61 -17.92
N THR A 46 6.01 0.49 -17.18
CA THR A 46 4.97 0.81 -16.20
C THR A 46 4.34 2.16 -16.48
N LEU A 47 3.15 2.38 -15.92
CA LEU A 47 2.50 3.68 -15.92
C LEU A 47 3.19 4.58 -14.88
N GLY A 48 3.70 5.72 -15.33
CA GLY A 48 4.31 6.74 -14.49
C GLY A 48 3.47 8.01 -14.47
N GLY A 49 3.89 8.97 -13.63
CA GLY A 49 3.20 10.24 -13.50
C GLY A 49 1.75 10.06 -13.05
N SER A 50 0.82 10.72 -13.71
CA SER A 50 -0.62 10.56 -13.42
C SER A 50 -1.12 9.12 -13.67
N GLY A 51 -0.41 8.33 -14.50
CA GLY A 51 -0.69 6.91 -14.65
C GLY A 51 -0.42 6.10 -13.37
N ASN A 52 0.50 6.53 -12.52
CA ASN A 52 0.75 5.90 -11.22
C ASN A 52 -0.35 6.26 -10.19
N VAL A 53 -0.91 7.46 -10.27
CA VAL A 53 -2.12 7.84 -9.51
C VAL A 53 -3.28 6.93 -9.89
N VAL A 54 -3.48 6.70 -11.20
CA VAL A 54 -4.50 5.78 -11.73
C VAL A 54 -4.28 4.36 -11.21
N ASN A 55 -3.05 3.83 -11.25
CA ASN A 55 -2.73 2.52 -10.71
C ASN A 55 -3.14 2.38 -9.23
N ASN A 56 -2.81 3.37 -8.40
CA ASN A 56 -3.19 3.36 -6.98
C ASN A 56 -4.70 3.34 -6.79
N LEU A 57 -5.45 4.14 -7.55
CA LEU A 57 -6.91 4.18 -7.48
C LEU A 57 -7.55 2.84 -7.89
N VAL A 58 -7.09 2.25 -8.99
CA VAL A 58 -7.60 0.96 -9.50
C VAL A 58 -7.29 -0.18 -8.53
N GLU A 59 -6.07 -0.24 -7.98
CA GLU A 59 -5.67 -1.23 -6.96
C GLU A 59 -6.52 -1.11 -5.68
N LEU A 60 -6.95 0.09 -5.34
CA LEU A 60 -7.85 0.36 -4.22
C LEU A 60 -9.34 0.10 -4.54
N GLY A 61 -9.63 -0.28 -5.80
CA GLY A 61 -10.94 -0.70 -6.29
C GLY A 61 -11.77 0.40 -6.95
N ALA A 62 -11.28 1.63 -7.07
CA ALA A 62 -12.04 2.75 -7.62
C ALA A 62 -12.30 2.60 -9.13
N LYS A 63 -13.38 3.23 -9.61
CA LYS A 63 -13.62 3.42 -11.05
C LYS A 63 -12.92 4.70 -11.48
N VAL A 64 -12.11 4.64 -12.53
CA VAL A 64 -11.25 5.76 -12.92
C VAL A 64 -11.53 6.19 -14.35
N SER A 65 -11.61 7.49 -14.56
CA SER A 65 -11.55 8.13 -15.89
C SER A 65 -10.36 9.07 -15.95
N VAL A 66 -9.79 9.25 -17.14
CA VAL A 66 -8.56 10.04 -17.31
C VAL A 66 -8.74 11.09 -18.39
N ILE A 67 -8.31 12.31 -18.06
CA ILE A 67 -8.02 13.37 -19.02
C ILE A 67 -6.52 13.57 -19.06
N GLY A 68 -5.94 13.45 -20.26
CA GLY A 68 -4.50 13.48 -20.43
C GLY A 68 -4.09 13.68 -21.87
N ILE A 69 -2.77 13.79 -22.08
CA ILE A 69 -2.18 13.89 -23.41
C ILE A 69 -1.09 12.84 -23.58
N THR A 70 -0.96 12.33 -24.80
CA THR A 70 0.15 11.48 -25.21
C THR A 70 0.62 11.88 -26.61
N GLY A 71 1.75 11.34 -27.05
CA GLY A 71 2.15 11.42 -28.45
C GLY A 71 1.40 10.40 -29.31
N THR A 72 1.54 10.53 -30.62
CA THR A 72 1.10 9.51 -31.60
C THR A 72 2.09 8.36 -31.76
N ASP A 73 3.18 8.38 -30.99
CA ASP A 73 4.23 7.37 -31.01
C ASP A 73 3.83 6.03 -30.36
N ARG A 74 4.69 5.02 -30.52
CA ARG A 74 4.48 3.68 -29.95
C ARG A 74 4.24 3.68 -28.43
N HIS A 75 4.79 4.64 -27.69
CA HIS A 75 4.68 4.69 -26.23
C HIS A 75 3.36 5.32 -25.81
N GLY A 76 2.81 6.25 -26.62
CA GLY A 76 1.45 6.75 -26.44
C GLY A 76 0.42 5.62 -26.59
N ASN A 77 0.58 4.80 -27.63
CA ASN A 77 -0.26 3.61 -27.83
C ASN A 77 -0.09 2.57 -26.70
N LEU A 78 1.15 2.40 -26.19
CA LEU A 78 1.41 1.54 -25.04
C LEU A 78 0.72 2.03 -23.76
N LEU A 79 0.72 3.34 -23.49
CA LEU A 79 0.01 3.95 -22.36
C LEU A 79 -1.48 3.67 -22.45
N LEU A 80 -2.08 3.97 -23.60
CA LEU A 80 -3.51 3.72 -23.83
C LEU A 80 -3.85 2.24 -23.65
N LYS A 81 -3.03 1.33 -24.20
CA LYS A 81 -3.22 -0.12 -24.01
C LYS A 81 -3.22 -0.50 -22.53
N LYS A 82 -2.21 -0.05 -21.76
CA LYS A 82 -2.10 -0.36 -20.33
C LYS A 82 -3.24 0.21 -19.50
N LEU A 83 -3.68 1.44 -19.79
CA LEU A 83 -4.84 2.04 -19.12
C LEU A 83 -6.13 1.26 -19.42
N ASN A 84 -6.33 0.84 -20.67
CA ASN A 84 -7.48 0.02 -21.06
C ASN A 84 -7.46 -1.37 -20.42
N GLU A 85 -6.29 -2.01 -20.28
CA GLU A 85 -6.12 -3.28 -19.56
C GLU A 85 -6.53 -3.18 -18.08
N LEU A 86 -6.43 -1.98 -17.49
CA LEU A 86 -6.88 -1.68 -16.13
C LEU A 86 -8.38 -1.32 -16.04
N GLY A 87 -9.10 -1.30 -17.16
CA GLY A 87 -10.52 -0.92 -17.22
C GLY A 87 -10.78 0.57 -17.00
N VAL A 88 -9.79 1.41 -17.27
CA VAL A 88 -9.87 2.87 -17.11
C VAL A 88 -10.55 3.49 -18.33
N ASP A 89 -11.44 4.46 -18.11
CA ASP A 89 -12.02 5.26 -19.20
C ASP A 89 -10.99 6.25 -19.75
N THR A 90 -10.48 5.98 -20.94
CA THR A 90 -9.46 6.79 -21.63
C THR A 90 -10.04 7.70 -22.72
N THR A 91 -11.35 7.93 -22.80
CA THR A 91 -11.91 8.76 -23.88
C THR A 91 -11.43 10.22 -23.83
N GLY A 92 -11.02 10.69 -22.64
CA GLY A 92 -10.44 12.02 -22.43
C GLY A 92 -8.93 12.12 -22.71
N VAL A 93 -8.29 11.08 -23.25
CA VAL A 93 -6.86 11.10 -23.57
C VAL A 93 -6.65 11.46 -25.05
N VAL A 94 -6.04 12.62 -25.29
CA VAL A 94 -5.79 13.14 -26.64
C VAL A 94 -4.36 12.82 -27.09
N GLN A 95 -4.20 12.33 -28.33
CA GLN A 95 -2.88 12.13 -28.94
C GLN A 95 -2.50 13.36 -29.78
N GLU A 96 -1.40 14.04 -29.44
CA GLU A 96 -0.89 15.21 -30.17
C GLU A 96 0.26 14.76 -31.10
N PRO A 97 0.15 14.90 -32.44
CA PRO A 97 1.13 14.35 -33.40
C PRO A 97 2.58 14.79 -33.18
N ASP A 98 2.82 16.07 -32.88
CA ASP A 98 4.17 16.65 -32.75
C ASP A 98 4.72 16.63 -31.31
N ARG A 99 4.05 15.91 -30.40
CA ARG A 99 4.45 15.78 -29.00
C ARG A 99 5.03 14.38 -28.77
N PRO A 100 6.26 14.25 -28.25
CA PRO A 100 6.73 12.95 -27.79
C PRO A 100 5.95 12.55 -26.52
N THR A 101 5.53 11.30 -26.43
CA THR A 101 5.01 10.74 -25.18
C THR A 101 6.11 10.81 -24.12
N THR A 102 5.80 11.43 -22.97
CA THR A 102 6.73 11.54 -21.85
C THR A 102 7.21 10.15 -21.44
N ARG A 103 8.52 9.93 -21.46
CA ARG A 103 9.15 8.65 -21.13
C ARG A 103 10.35 8.85 -20.22
N LYS A 104 10.43 8.06 -19.15
CA LYS A 104 11.54 8.05 -18.20
C LYS A 104 12.19 6.68 -18.20
N THR A 105 13.25 6.53 -18.98
CA THR A 105 14.03 5.30 -19.07
C THR A 105 15.03 5.23 -17.93
N ARG A 106 14.97 4.19 -17.09
CA ARG A 106 15.92 3.88 -16.03
C ARG A 106 16.73 2.67 -16.45
N ILE A 107 18.05 2.84 -16.54
CA ILE A 107 18.98 1.76 -16.84
C ILE A 107 19.50 1.21 -15.51
N ILE A 108 19.25 -0.08 -15.27
CA ILE A 108 19.61 -0.76 -14.03
C ILE A 108 20.58 -1.88 -14.36
N ALA A 109 21.72 -1.89 -13.67
CA ALA A 109 22.69 -2.98 -13.74
C ALA A 109 23.20 -3.34 -12.35
N ALA A 110 23.41 -4.65 -12.11
CA ALA A 110 23.77 -5.17 -10.78
C ALA A 110 22.85 -4.63 -9.65
N ASN A 111 21.55 -4.52 -9.93
CA ASN A 111 20.53 -3.92 -9.04
C ASN A 111 20.79 -2.46 -8.62
N GLN A 112 21.55 -1.70 -9.40
CA GLN A 112 21.81 -0.28 -9.19
C GLN A 112 21.39 0.56 -10.40
N HIS A 113 20.87 1.76 -10.14
CA HIS A 113 20.57 2.72 -11.19
C HIS A 113 21.87 3.28 -11.76
N VAL A 114 22.09 3.05 -13.06
CA VAL A 114 23.26 3.53 -13.79
C VAL A 114 22.99 4.91 -14.42
N LEU A 115 21.86 5.02 -15.13
CA LEU A 115 21.50 6.23 -15.87
C LEU A 115 19.98 6.37 -15.97
N ARG A 116 19.51 7.62 -16.04
CA ARG A 116 18.14 7.94 -16.42
C ARG A 116 18.11 8.78 -17.70
N ILE A 117 17.28 8.40 -18.65
CA ILE A 117 17.06 9.12 -19.90
C ILE A 117 15.60 9.57 -19.95
N ASP A 118 15.40 10.88 -19.90
CA ASP A 118 14.07 11.49 -19.99
C ASP A 118 13.84 11.96 -21.44
N ARG A 119 12.75 11.50 -22.07
CA ARG A 119 12.27 11.97 -23.37
C ARG A 119 10.92 12.61 -23.14
N GLU A 120 10.90 13.94 -23.11
CA GLU A 120 9.74 14.70 -22.69
C GLU A 120 9.74 16.09 -23.32
N THR A 121 8.59 16.75 -23.31
CA THR A 121 8.45 18.17 -23.64
C THR A 121 7.75 18.89 -22.50
N LYS A 122 8.07 20.17 -22.33
CA LYS A 122 7.38 21.09 -21.40
C LYS A 122 6.51 22.10 -22.14
N ARG A 123 6.45 22.02 -23.48
CA ARG A 123 5.59 22.88 -24.29
C ARG A 123 4.15 22.70 -23.81
N GLU A 124 3.39 23.79 -23.73
CA GLU A 124 1.96 23.71 -23.46
C GLU A 124 1.24 22.96 -24.59
N ILE A 125 0.04 22.45 -24.29
CA ILE A 125 -0.84 21.87 -25.30
C ILE A 125 -1.22 22.90 -26.36
N SER A 126 -1.45 22.44 -27.58
CA SER A 126 -1.98 23.28 -28.66
C SER A 126 -3.42 23.73 -28.40
N ASP A 127 -3.84 24.86 -28.97
CA ASP A 127 -5.23 25.37 -28.86
C ASP A 127 -6.26 24.32 -29.31
N LYS A 128 -5.95 23.59 -30.39
CA LYS A 128 -6.79 22.48 -30.88
C LYS A 128 -6.95 21.38 -29.82
N THR A 129 -5.88 21.04 -29.11
CA THR A 129 -5.92 20.04 -28.04
C THR A 129 -6.68 20.59 -26.84
N PHE A 130 -6.49 21.86 -26.49
CA PHE A 130 -7.26 22.52 -25.43
C PHE A 130 -8.77 22.45 -25.68
N GLU A 131 -9.24 22.80 -26.88
CA GLU A 131 -10.68 22.75 -27.20
C GLU A 131 -11.27 21.35 -27.05
N LEU A 132 -10.58 20.31 -27.55
CA LEU A 132 -10.99 18.92 -27.37
C LEU A 132 -11.06 18.53 -25.89
N LEU A 133 -10.05 18.89 -25.11
CA LEU A 133 -10.02 18.60 -23.67
C LEU A 133 -11.10 19.36 -22.91
N ALA A 134 -11.41 20.60 -23.30
CA ALA A 134 -12.45 21.41 -22.68
C ALA A 134 -13.84 20.78 -22.83
N GLU A 135 -14.12 20.11 -23.96
CA GLU A 135 -15.34 19.32 -24.16
C GLU A 135 -15.40 18.13 -23.20
N PHE A 136 -14.31 17.37 -23.08
CA PHE A 136 -14.24 16.22 -22.17
C PHE A 136 -14.33 16.62 -20.70
N ILE A 137 -13.78 17.77 -20.32
CA ILE A 137 -13.83 18.26 -18.93
C ILE A 137 -15.28 18.33 -18.44
N GLU A 138 -16.20 18.91 -19.21
CA GLU A 138 -17.58 19.09 -18.77
C GLU A 138 -18.30 17.74 -18.56
N GLU A 139 -18.15 16.82 -19.51
CA GLU A 139 -18.75 15.47 -19.41
C GLU A 139 -18.14 14.67 -18.24
N LYS A 140 -16.81 14.66 -18.12
CA LYS A 140 -16.14 13.81 -17.13
C LYS A 140 -16.26 14.37 -15.72
N VAL A 141 -16.22 15.69 -15.52
CA VAL A 141 -16.40 16.29 -14.20
C VAL A 141 -17.81 16.00 -13.67
N SER A 142 -18.85 16.12 -14.49
CA SER A 142 -20.23 15.86 -14.07
C SER A 142 -20.46 14.39 -13.68
N SER A 143 -19.83 13.44 -14.39
CA SER A 143 -20.03 11.99 -14.24
C SER A 143 -19.16 11.30 -13.17
N ASN A 144 -18.17 12.00 -12.60
CA ASN A 144 -17.29 11.51 -11.53
C ASN A 144 -17.60 12.19 -10.19
N ASP A 145 -17.19 11.56 -9.09
CA ASP A 145 -17.46 12.04 -7.72
C ASP A 145 -16.44 13.10 -7.28
N LEU A 146 -15.19 12.99 -7.75
CA LEU A 146 -14.07 13.84 -7.35
C LEU A 146 -13.03 13.95 -8.48
N VAL A 147 -12.34 15.08 -8.54
CA VAL A 147 -11.30 15.37 -9.54
C VAL A 147 -9.93 15.45 -8.88
N LEU A 148 -8.98 14.65 -9.38
CA LEU A 148 -7.58 14.67 -9.01
C LEU A 148 -6.74 15.26 -10.14
N ILE A 149 -5.89 16.20 -9.81
CA ILE A 149 -5.00 16.89 -10.74
C ILE A 149 -3.57 16.53 -10.39
N SER A 150 -2.85 15.97 -11.34
CA SER A 150 -1.49 15.48 -11.14
C SER A 150 -0.56 16.20 -12.12
N ASP A 151 0.05 17.30 -11.64
CA ASP A 151 0.88 18.17 -12.46
C ASP A 151 2.36 17.77 -12.34
N TYR A 152 2.97 17.42 -13.46
CA TYR A 152 4.41 17.13 -13.56
C TYR A 152 5.18 18.19 -14.36
N GLY A 153 4.50 19.27 -14.73
CA GLY A 153 5.05 20.36 -15.53
C GLY A 153 5.39 19.92 -16.95
N LYS A 154 4.59 19.03 -17.57
CA LYS A 154 4.78 18.57 -18.97
C LYS A 154 3.86 19.25 -19.97
N GLY A 155 3.13 20.27 -19.51
CA GLY A 155 2.41 21.22 -20.36
C GLY A 155 0.94 20.88 -20.61
N LEU A 156 0.38 19.82 -19.99
CA LEU A 156 -1.07 19.63 -19.95
C LEU A 156 -1.73 20.65 -19.02
N ILE A 157 -1.21 20.77 -17.79
CA ILE A 157 -1.82 21.58 -16.73
C ILE A 157 -1.44 23.06 -16.90
N THR A 158 -2.08 23.69 -17.87
CA THR A 158 -2.01 25.13 -18.15
C THR A 158 -2.98 25.90 -17.26
N LYS A 159 -2.79 27.22 -17.18
CA LYS A 159 -3.72 28.10 -16.44
C LYS A 159 -5.12 28.07 -17.07
N SER A 160 -5.23 28.05 -18.39
CA SER A 160 -6.52 28.01 -19.09
C SER A 160 -7.26 26.69 -18.85
N LEU A 161 -6.57 25.56 -18.89
CA LEU A 161 -7.18 24.25 -18.63
C LEU A 161 -7.64 24.12 -17.18
N LEU A 162 -6.83 24.59 -16.22
CA LEU A 162 -7.22 24.60 -14.81
C LEU A 162 -8.44 25.47 -14.55
N LEU A 163 -8.51 26.67 -15.11
CA LEU A 163 -9.67 27.54 -14.99
C LEU A 163 -10.93 26.84 -15.50
N LYS A 164 -10.88 26.22 -16.68
CA LYS A 164 -12.01 25.47 -17.25
C LYS A 164 -12.45 24.30 -16.35
N LEU A 165 -11.47 23.58 -15.79
CA LEU A 165 -11.71 22.46 -14.88
C LEU A 165 -12.37 22.91 -13.58
N ILE A 166 -11.90 24.02 -13.00
CA ILE A 166 -12.44 24.60 -11.77
C ILE A 166 -13.86 25.10 -11.98
N GLU A 167 -14.13 25.85 -13.05
CA GLU A 167 -15.48 26.33 -13.41
C GLU A 167 -16.47 25.16 -13.54
N SER A 168 -16.06 24.08 -14.21
CA SER A 168 -16.90 22.89 -14.36
C SER A 168 -17.11 22.16 -13.02
N ALA A 169 -16.07 22.09 -12.18
CA ALA A 169 -16.15 21.46 -10.87
C ALA A 169 -17.07 22.23 -9.92
N GLU A 170 -16.97 23.56 -9.88
CA GLU A 170 -17.85 24.44 -9.09
C GLU A 170 -19.30 24.29 -9.54
N LYS A 171 -19.56 24.32 -10.86
CA LYS A 171 -20.89 24.12 -11.43
C LYS A 171 -21.55 22.81 -10.98
N HIS A 172 -20.75 21.74 -10.81
CA HIS A 172 -21.22 20.41 -10.43
C HIS A 172 -20.96 20.05 -8.96
N ASN A 173 -20.53 21.00 -8.13
CA ASN A 173 -20.18 20.82 -6.73
C ASN A 173 -19.18 19.66 -6.49
N LYS A 174 -18.13 19.59 -7.32
CA LYS A 174 -17.09 18.56 -7.24
C LYS A 174 -15.87 19.08 -6.50
N ILE A 175 -15.33 18.22 -5.63
CA ILE A 175 -14.05 18.50 -4.95
C ILE A 175 -12.91 18.35 -5.95
N THR A 176 -11.96 19.28 -5.91
CA THR A 176 -10.76 19.25 -6.75
C THR A 176 -9.50 19.23 -5.87
N ILE A 177 -8.59 18.29 -6.15
CA ILE A 177 -7.33 18.15 -5.41
C ILE A 177 -6.18 18.14 -6.39
N ALA A 178 -5.14 18.94 -6.15
CA ALA A 178 -3.95 18.94 -7.00
C ALA A 178 -2.67 18.55 -6.24
N ASP A 179 -1.82 17.75 -6.89
CA ASP A 179 -0.39 17.67 -6.60
C ASP A 179 0.34 18.67 -7.52
N PRO A 180 0.86 19.79 -6.98
CA PRO A 180 1.36 20.89 -7.79
C PRO A 180 2.79 20.68 -8.29
N LYS A 181 3.07 21.30 -9.46
CA LYS A 181 4.42 21.56 -9.94
C LYS A 181 4.71 23.03 -10.13
N GLY A 182 5.98 23.38 -9.96
CA GLY A 182 6.55 24.69 -10.32
C GLY A 182 6.79 25.60 -9.12
N LEU A 183 7.22 26.82 -9.43
CA LEU A 183 7.45 27.88 -8.45
C LEU A 183 6.20 28.73 -8.24
N ASP A 184 5.33 28.82 -9.25
CA ASP A 184 4.13 29.64 -9.20
C ASP A 184 2.89 28.77 -8.99
N PHE A 185 2.27 28.93 -7.82
CA PHE A 185 1.04 28.24 -7.48
C PHE A 185 -0.22 29.03 -7.84
N SER A 186 -0.10 30.25 -8.39
CA SER A 186 -1.26 31.10 -8.72
C SER A 186 -2.25 30.44 -9.68
N LYS A 187 -1.79 29.53 -10.54
CA LYS A 187 -2.65 28.77 -11.47
C LYS A 187 -3.60 27.79 -10.78
N TYR A 188 -3.34 27.42 -9.52
CA TYR A 188 -4.16 26.50 -8.72
C TYR A 188 -5.23 27.22 -7.87
N SER A 189 -5.40 28.53 -8.07
CA SER A 189 -6.40 29.32 -7.34
C SER A 189 -7.81 28.80 -7.59
N GLY A 190 -8.61 28.61 -6.54
CA GLY A 190 -9.98 28.06 -6.63
C GLY A 190 -10.08 26.54 -6.43
N LEU A 191 -8.97 25.81 -6.32
CA LEU A 191 -9.02 24.38 -5.98
C LEU A 191 -9.45 24.14 -4.52
N SER A 192 -10.06 22.98 -4.26
CA SER A 192 -10.48 22.61 -2.92
C SER A 192 -9.31 22.23 -2.00
N LEU A 193 -8.27 21.58 -2.55
CA LEU A 193 -7.09 21.14 -1.80
C LEU A 193 -5.83 21.11 -2.68
N LEU A 194 -4.71 21.56 -2.13
CA LEU A 194 -3.38 21.41 -2.74
C LEU A 194 -2.48 20.51 -1.87
N THR A 195 -1.63 19.69 -2.49
CA THR A 195 -0.85 18.65 -1.79
C THR A 195 0.68 18.72 -2.00
N PRO A 196 1.34 19.90 -1.92
CA PRO A 196 2.77 20.02 -2.19
C PRO A 196 3.62 19.26 -1.18
N ASN A 197 4.84 18.89 -1.57
CA ASN A 197 5.86 18.50 -0.59
C ASN A 197 6.57 19.71 0.04
N ARG A 198 7.33 19.49 1.12
CA ARG A 198 8.10 20.55 1.81
C ARG A 198 8.98 21.37 0.85
N LYS A 199 9.63 20.73 -0.13
CA LYS A 199 10.50 21.44 -1.08
C LYS A 199 9.70 22.33 -2.02
N GLU A 200 8.57 21.84 -2.52
CA GLU A 200 7.66 22.60 -3.37
C GLU A 200 7.05 23.79 -2.61
N ALA A 201 6.65 23.60 -1.34
CA ALA A 201 6.17 24.68 -0.49
C ALA A 201 7.24 25.76 -0.24
N ALA A 202 8.48 25.35 0.03
CA ALA A 202 9.62 26.26 0.20
C ALA A 202 9.87 27.08 -1.08
N LEU A 203 9.88 26.40 -2.23
CA LEU A 203 10.09 27.03 -3.54
C LEU A 203 8.96 28.00 -3.90
N ALA A 204 7.71 27.63 -3.66
CA ALA A 204 6.55 28.48 -3.97
C ALA A 204 6.44 29.72 -3.07
N THR A 205 6.97 29.65 -1.86
CA THR A 205 6.96 30.76 -0.89
C THR A 205 8.22 31.61 -0.91
N GLY A 206 9.31 31.11 -1.51
CA GLY A 206 10.64 31.70 -1.40
C GLY A 206 11.19 31.66 0.03
N THR A 207 10.68 30.75 0.87
CA THR A 207 11.05 30.63 2.29
C THR A 207 11.85 29.35 2.52
N GLU A 208 12.94 29.45 3.29
CA GLU A 208 13.66 28.27 3.76
C GLU A 208 12.90 27.61 4.92
N ILE A 209 12.47 26.36 4.74
CA ILE A 209 11.72 25.61 5.75
C ILE A 209 12.69 24.72 6.55
N SER A 210 13.28 25.30 7.59
CA SER A 210 14.24 24.65 8.48
C SER A 210 13.59 23.94 9.67
N ASP A 211 12.43 24.43 10.13
CA ASP A 211 11.68 23.89 11.27
C ASP A 211 10.16 23.91 11.05
N GLU A 212 9.42 23.47 12.07
CA GLU A 212 7.96 23.40 12.04
C GLU A 212 7.30 24.79 12.01
N SER A 213 7.90 25.81 12.65
CA SER A 213 7.38 27.18 12.64
C SER A 213 7.46 27.78 11.25
N ALA A 214 8.61 27.63 10.57
CA ALA A 214 8.82 28.06 9.19
C ALA A 214 7.88 27.32 8.22
N LEU A 215 7.59 26.05 8.48
CA LEU A 215 6.63 25.27 7.69
C LEU A 215 5.20 25.79 7.85
N ILE A 216 4.81 26.14 9.09
CA ILE A 216 3.49 26.72 9.37
C ILE A 216 3.35 28.09 8.69
N GLU A 217 4.37 28.94 8.76
CA GLU A 217 4.40 30.23 8.08
C GLU A 217 4.26 30.05 6.56
N ALA A 218 5.03 29.14 5.96
CA ALA A 218 4.95 28.83 4.55
C ALA A 218 3.55 28.33 4.14
N GLY A 219 2.94 27.44 4.93
CA GLY A 219 1.59 26.93 4.68
C GLY A 219 0.53 28.04 4.71
N ASN A 220 0.57 28.90 5.72
CA ASN A 220 -0.33 30.06 5.83
C ASN A 220 -0.14 31.04 4.67
N LYS A 221 1.10 31.27 4.25
CA LYS A 221 1.42 32.11 3.09
C LYS A 221 0.82 31.53 1.81
N ILE A 222 0.93 30.22 1.58
CA ILE A 222 0.34 29.54 0.41
C ILE A 222 -1.19 29.65 0.42
N LEU A 223 -1.86 29.38 1.55
CA LEU A 223 -3.31 29.52 1.65
C LEU A 223 -3.78 30.92 1.25
N ALA A 224 -3.08 31.95 1.74
CA ALA A 224 -3.41 33.35 1.46
C ALA A 224 -3.14 33.76 0.01
N THR A 225 -1.98 33.36 -0.56
CA THR A 225 -1.58 33.80 -1.91
C THR A 225 -2.33 33.05 -3.02
N VAL A 226 -2.51 31.74 -2.86
CA VAL A 226 -3.17 30.90 -3.86
C VAL A 226 -4.69 31.02 -3.76
N ARG A 227 -5.24 31.41 -2.61
CA ARG A 227 -6.69 31.53 -2.35
C ARG A 227 -7.39 30.17 -2.49
N ILE A 228 -6.94 29.22 -1.68
CA ILE A 228 -7.54 27.89 -1.52
C ILE A 228 -7.96 27.71 -0.06
N ASP A 229 -8.93 26.84 0.19
CA ASP A 229 -9.44 26.64 1.55
C ASP A 229 -8.66 25.58 2.33
N ASN A 230 -7.98 24.65 1.64
CA ASN A 230 -7.23 23.57 2.28
C ASN A 230 -5.87 23.33 1.60
N LEU A 231 -4.87 22.99 2.41
CA LEU A 231 -3.51 22.68 1.97
C LEU A 231 -2.95 21.52 2.81
N LEU A 232 -2.39 20.50 2.19
CA LEU A 232 -1.73 19.39 2.86
C LEU A 232 -0.26 19.34 2.46
N ILE A 233 0.66 19.71 3.36
CA ILE A 233 2.09 19.67 3.06
C ILE A 233 2.68 18.33 3.51
N THR A 234 3.22 17.57 2.56
CA THR A 234 3.91 16.31 2.86
C THR A 234 5.36 16.56 3.30
N CYS A 235 5.77 15.92 4.40
CA CYS A 235 7.03 16.17 5.10
C CYS A 235 7.92 14.93 5.20
N GLY A 236 7.71 13.93 4.34
CA GLY A 236 8.48 12.69 4.33
C GLY A 236 8.41 11.98 5.68
N LYS A 237 9.58 11.75 6.31
CA LYS A 237 9.67 11.06 7.62
C LYS A 237 8.95 11.78 8.76
N ASP A 238 8.71 13.08 8.65
CA ASP A 238 8.03 13.87 9.69
C ASP A 238 6.50 13.80 9.55
N GLY A 239 5.99 13.09 8.53
CA GLY A 239 4.56 12.92 8.27
C GLY A 239 4.00 14.02 7.37
N MET A 240 2.89 14.63 7.77
CA MET A 240 2.17 15.65 7.01
C MET A 240 1.60 16.73 7.94
N ILE A 241 1.38 17.93 7.41
CA ILE A 241 0.63 18.99 8.10
C ILE A 241 -0.52 19.44 7.21
N LEU A 242 -1.74 19.34 7.76
CA LEU A 242 -2.96 19.80 7.12
C LEU A 242 -3.28 21.22 7.61
N PHE A 243 -3.48 22.13 6.68
CA PHE A 243 -3.90 23.50 6.91
C PHE A 243 -5.30 23.67 6.37
N GLU A 244 -6.21 24.13 7.22
CA GLU A 244 -7.57 24.49 6.87
C GLU A 244 -7.74 25.99 7.13
N LYS A 245 -8.39 26.71 6.22
CA LYS A 245 -8.63 28.14 6.35
C LYS A 245 -9.33 28.45 7.67
N ASN A 246 -8.78 29.42 8.40
CA ASN A 246 -9.26 29.87 9.71
C ASN A 246 -9.24 28.77 10.80
N GLN A 247 -8.42 27.73 10.65
CA GLN A 247 -8.20 26.72 11.69
C GLN A 247 -6.71 26.57 11.98
N GLU A 248 -6.40 26.03 13.16
CA GLU A 248 -5.04 25.66 13.53
C GLU A 248 -4.53 24.49 12.67
N PRO A 249 -3.26 24.52 12.23
CA PRO A 249 -2.67 23.42 11.47
C PRO A 249 -2.74 22.09 12.23
N TYR A 250 -3.15 21.03 11.54
CA TYR A 250 -3.25 19.69 12.11
C TYR A 250 -2.09 18.81 11.64
N LYS A 251 -1.24 18.42 12.60
CA LYS A 251 -0.07 17.58 12.36
C LYS A 251 -0.43 16.09 12.38
N ILE A 252 0.06 15.37 11.39
CA ILE A 252 -0.14 13.93 11.22
C ILE A 252 1.24 13.28 11.21
N SER A 253 1.61 12.58 12.28
CA SER A 253 2.91 11.92 12.39
C SER A 253 3.00 10.72 11.44
N ALA A 254 4.16 10.55 10.77
CA ALA A 254 4.44 9.31 10.06
C ALA A 254 4.59 8.15 11.05
N LYS A 255 4.05 6.97 10.70
CA LYS A 255 4.43 5.73 11.39
C LYS A 255 5.79 5.29 10.85
N ALA A 256 6.81 5.28 11.70
CA ALA A 256 8.16 4.88 11.30
C ALA A 256 8.14 3.46 10.70
N ARG A 257 8.55 3.36 9.44
CA ARG A 257 8.73 2.10 8.68
C ARG A 257 10.08 2.16 7.98
N GLN A 258 10.65 1.00 7.64
CA GLN A 258 11.86 0.97 6.82
C GLN A 258 11.56 1.60 5.46
N VAL A 259 12.36 2.60 5.07
CA VAL A 259 12.24 3.29 3.79
C VAL A 259 13.18 2.61 2.81
N TYR A 260 12.60 2.02 1.76
CA TYR A 260 13.32 1.38 0.66
C TYR A 260 13.41 2.31 -0.55
N ASP A 261 12.26 2.82 -1.02
CA ASP A 261 12.18 3.71 -2.18
C ASP A 261 11.09 4.78 -1.94
N VAL A 262 11.37 6.04 -2.25
CA VAL A 262 10.39 7.14 -2.09
C VAL A 262 9.62 7.46 -3.37
N SER A 263 9.90 6.74 -4.46
CA SER A 263 9.29 6.95 -5.77
C SER A 263 7.77 6.70 -5.73
N GLY A 264 6.98 7.67 -6.17
CA GLY A 264 5.51 7.54 -6.27
C GLY A 264 4.75 7.68 -4.93
N ALA A 265 5.42 8.06 -3.84
CA ALA A 265 4.76 8.33 -2.57
C ALA A 265 3.75 9.49 -2.67
N GLY A 266 4.09 10.56 -3.40
CA GLY A 266 3.19 11.69 -3.66
C GLY A 266 1.94 11.27 -4.42
N ASP A 267 2.09 10.46 -5.48
CA ASP A 267 0.95 9.93 -6.24
C ASP A 267 0.01 9.10 -5.37
N THR A 268 0.58 8.31 -4.44
CA THR A 268 -0.19 7.52 -3.48
C THR A 268 -0.96 8.42 -2.53
N VAL A 269 -0.34 9.51 -2.05
CA VAL A 269 -1.01 10.51 -1.21
C VAL A 269 -2.19 11.13 -1.95
N LEU A 270 -1.97 11.60 -3.18
CA LEU A 270 -3.02 12.20 -4.00
C LEU A 270 -4.19 11.23 -4.24
N ALA A 271 -3.89 9.99 -4.64
CA ALA A 271 -4.88 8.95 -4.91
C ALA A 271 -5.71 8.63 -3.66
N VAL A 272 -5.06 8.34 -2.53
CA VAL A 272 -5.74 7.92 -1.30
C VAL A 272 -6.50 9.09 -0.66
N MET A 273 -5.95 10.30 -0.71
CA MET A 273 -6.63 11.50 -0.21
C MET A 273 -7.94 11.74 -0.98
N GLY A 274 -7.90 11.71 -2.31
CA GLY A 274 -9.09 11.85 -3.14
C GLY A 274 -10.10 10.74 -2.93
N LEU A 275 -9.64 9.49 -2.91
CA LEU A 275 -10.54 8.35 -2.76
C LEU A 275 -11.21 8.30 -1.38
N ALA A 276 -10.49 8.65 -0.32
CA ALA A 276 -11.06 8.76 1.02
C ALA A 276 -12.14 9.84 1.09
N LEU A 277 -11.86 11.04 0.56
CA LEU A 277 -12.84 12.14 0.48
C LEU A 277 -14.07 11.76 -0.35
N ALA A 278 -13.88 11.16 -1.53
CA ALA A 278 -14.96 10.68 -2.38
C ALA A 278 -15.83 9.60 -1.69
N SER A 279 -15.25 8.85 -0.73
CA SER A 279 -15.97 7.86 0.07
C SER A 279 -16.75 8.45 1.26
N GLY A 280 -16.65 9.77 1.46
CA GLY A 280 -17.31 10.53 2.53
C GLY A 280 -16.51 10.64 3.83
N ALA A 281 -15.18 10.43 3.79
CA ALA A 281 -14.32 10.64 4.96
C ALA A 281 -14.11 12.14 5.24
N SER A 282 -13.77 12.48 6.48
CA SER A 282 -13.34 13.85 6.83
C SER A 282 -11.98 14.16 6.21
N LEU A 283 -11.63 15.45 6.11
CA LEU A 283 -10.32 15.87 5.59
C LEU A 283 -9.16 15.31 6.43
N LYS A 284 -9.31 15.33 7.76
CA LYS A 284 -8.33 14.79 8.72
C LYS A 284 -8.17 13.28 8.58
N ASP A 285 -9.28 12.54 8.50
CA ASP A 285 -9.24 11.08 8.31
C ASP A 285 -8.62 10.70 6.95
N SER A 286 -8.94 11.47 5.90
CA SER A 286 -8.40 11.27 4.56
C SER A 286 -6.89 11.49 4.53
N ALA A 287 -6.41 12.57 5.17
CA ALA A 287 -4.99 12.86 5.27
C ALA A 287 -4.24 11.82 6.13
N ALA A 288 -4.84 11.35 7.23
CA ALA A 288 -4.27 10.27 8.04
C ALA A 288 -4.17 8.94 7.27
N MET A 289 -5.18 8.64 6.45
CA MET A 289 -5.19 7.48 5.56
C MET A 289 -4.12 7.59 4.48
N ALA A 290 -4.01 8.75 3.83
CA ALA A 290 -2.98 9.03 2.83
C ALA A 290 -1.56 8.93 3.42
N ASN A 291 -1.35 9.42 4.64
CA ASN A 291 -0.09 9.28 5.36
C ASN A 291 0.26 7.82 5.68
N THR A 292 -0.75 7.02 6.06
CA THR A 292 -0.57 5.58 6.29
C THR A 292 -0.22 4.85 5.00
N ALA A 293 -0.90 5.18 3.89
CA ALA A 293 -0.64 4.63 2.57
C ALA A 293 0.77 4.97 2.07
N ALA A 294 1.18 6.24 2.19
CA ALA A 294 2.53 6.70 1.88
C ALA A 294 3.58 5.88 2.66
N GLY A 295 3.36 5.68 3.97
CA GLY A 295 4.23 4.85 4.79
C GLY A 295 4.32 3.38 4.36
N ILE A 296 3.26 2.82 3.76
CA ILE A 296 3.29 1.46 3.19
C ILE A 296 4.14 1.43 1.92
N VAL A 297 3.88 2.34 0.96
CA VAL A 297 4.53 2.29 -0.36
C VAL A 297 6.02 2.64 -0.30
N VAL A 298 6.43 3.51 0.63
CA VAL A 298 7.87 3.80 0.80
C VAL A 298 8.68 2.61 1.30
N GLY A 299 8.00 1.59 1.84
CA GLY A 299 8.58 0.32 2.22
C GLY A 299 8.70 -0.69 1.08
N LYS A 300 8.29 -0.33 -0.14
CA LYS A 300 8.32 -1.18 -1.34
C LYS A 300 9.30 -0.61 -2.36
N VAL A 301 9.67 -1.39 -3.37
CA VAL A 301 10.59 -0.97 -4.44
C VAL A 301 9.81 -0.45 -5.65
N GLY A 302 10.22 0.69 -6.21
CA GLY A 302 9.61 1.29 -7.40
C GLY A 302 8.30 2.03 -7.13
N THR A 303 7.54 2.35 -8.19
CA THR A 303 6.21 2.97 -8.13
C THR A 303 5.16 1.93 -7.70
N ALA A 304 5.31 1.42 -6.48
CA ALA A 304 4.43 0.41 -5.92
C ALA A 304 3.09 1.03 -5.50
N THR A 305 2.05 0.20 -5.51
CA THR A 305 0.70 0.56 -5.05
C THR A 305 0.42 -0.01 -3.66
N VAL A 306 -0.65 0.47 -3.03
CA VAL A 306 -1.21 -0.07 -1.80
C VAL A 306 -2.57 -0.71 -2.06
N SER A 307 -2.74 -1.95 -1.62
CA SER A 307 -4.04 -2.63 -1.72
C SER A 307 -4.99 -2.21 -0.59
N SER A 308 -6.30 -2.34 -0.82
CA SER A 308 -7.32 -2.07 0.20
C SER A 308 -7.10 -2.88 1.48
N LYS A 309 -6.58 -4.11 1.36
CA LYS A 309 -6.28 -4.99 2.49
C LYS A 309 -5.10 -4.48 3.31
N GLU A 310 -3.99 -4.11 2.65
CA GLU A 310 -2.82 -3.55 3.33
C GLU A 310 -3.15 -2.25 4.06
N LEU A 311 -3.92 -1.37 3.41
CA LEU A 311 -4.35 -0.11 4.00
C LEU A 311 -5.27 -0.34 5.20
N ALA A 312 -6.26 -1.24 5.08
CA ALA A 312 -7.13 -1.62 6.20
C ALA A 312 -6.32 -2.15 7.37
N SER A 313 -5.40 -3.10 7.13
CA SER A 313 -4.52 -3.65 8.17
C SER A 313 -3.66 -2.60 8.85
N ALA A 314 -3.17 -1.59 8.13
CA ALA A 314 -2.31 -0.55 8.69
C ALA A 314 -3.05 0.51 9.53
N LEU A 315 -4.35 0.66 9.28
CA LEU A 315 -5.23 1.59 10.00
C LEU A 315 -5.87 0.96 11.24
N THR A 316 -5.99 -0.37 11.28
CA THR A 316 -6.49 -1.09 12.45
C THR A 316 -5.54 -0.89 13.65
N PRO A 317 -6.03 -0.41 14.81
CA PRO A 317 -5.23 -0.34 16.04
C PRO A 317 -4.66 -1.71 16.44
N TYR A 318 -3.45 -1.76 17.02
CA TYR A 318 -2.82 -3.01 17.46
C TYR A 318 -3.70 -3.83 18.43
N SER A 319 -4.57 -3.18 19.20
CA SER A 319 -5.55 -3.87 20.08
C SER A 319 -6.55 -4.71 19.30
N ASP A 320 -6.93 -4.29 18.09
CA ASP A 320 -7.94 -4.95 17.27
C ASP A 320 -7.31 -6.00 16.33
N TYR A 321 -6.03 -5.86 16.00
CA TYR A 321 -5.30 -6.82 15.16
C TYR A 321 -5.29 -8.24 15.76
N THR A 322 -5.15 -8.34 17.09
CA THR A 322 -5.23 -9.61 17.81
C THR A 322 -6.66 -10.20 17.80
N ILE A 323 -7.69 -9.35 17.82
CA ILE A 323 -9.10 -9.76 17.75
C ILE A 323 -9.45 -10.30 16.35
N PHE A 324 -8.91 -9.70 15.28
CA PHE A 324 -9.17 -10.17 13.91
C PHE A 324 -8.53 -11.51 13.58
N LYS A 325 -7.37 -11.82 14.16
CA LYS A 325 -6.71 -13.13 13.98
C LYS A 325 -7.34 -14.21 14.82
N GLN A 326 -7.94 -13.88 15.97
CA GLN A 326 -8.72 -14.83 16.73
C GLN A 326 -9.95 -15.26 15.92
N LYS A 327 -10.15 -16.57 15.80
CA LYS A 327 -11.33 -17.16 15.16
C LYS A 327 -11.95 -18.19 16.06
N THR A 328 -13.28 -18.22 16.07
CA THR A 328 -14.06 -19.35 16.57
C THR A 328 -14.00 -20.50 15.58
N LEU A 329 -14.34 -21.70 16.05
CA LEU A 329 -14.36 -22.89 15.19
C LEU A 329 -15.32 -22.75 14.00
N SER A 330 -16.49 -22.14 14.21
CA SER A 330 -17.48 -21.90 13.16
C SER A 330 -16.99 -20.89 12.12
N GLU A 331 -16.28 -19.83 12.54
CA GLU A 331 -15.66 -18.88 11.61
C GLU A 331 -14.54 -19.55 10.80
N LEU A 332 -13.72 -20.39 11.43
CA LEU A 332 -12.69 -21.16 10.73
C LEU A 332 -13.29 -22.11 9.71
N GLU A 333 -14.44 -22.73 9.97
CA GLU A 333 -15.10 -23.61 9.00
C GLU A 333 -15.44 -22.88 7.69
N VAL A 334 -16.00 -21.68 7.79
CA VAL A 334 -16.34 -20.87 6.61
C VAL A 334 -15.07 -20.39 5.91
N LEU A 335 -14.12 -19.86 6.69
CA LEU A 335 -12.88 -19.27 6.19
C LEU A 335 -12.00 -20.29 5.48
N THR A 336 -11.81 -21.48 6.06
CA THR A 336 -10.95 -22.53 5.48
C THR A 336 -11.53 -23.07 4.17
N LYS A 337 -12.86 -23.22 4.07
CA LYS A 337 -13.54 -23.58 2.81
C LYS A 337 -13.30 -22.54 1.71
N GLU A 338 -13.39 -21.25 2.05
CA GLU A 338 -13.12 -20.15 1.11
C GLU A 338 -11.65 -20.12 0.67
N LEU A 339 -10.71 -20.23 1.61
CA LEU A 339 -9.28 -20.26 1.34
C LEU A 339 -8.89 -21.40 0.41
N LYS A 340 -9.42 -22.61 0.66
CA LYS A 340 -9.21 -23.78 -0.21
C LYS A 340 -9.80 -23.60 -1.59
N LYS A 341 -11.00 -23.02 -1.70
CA LYS A 341 -11.61 -22.69 -3.01
C LYS A 341 -10.73 -21.74 -3.82
N ASN A 342 -9.98 -20.87 -3.15
CA ASN A 342 -9.00 -19.96 -3.76
C ASN A 342 -7.61 -20.60 -3.94
N GLY A 343 -7.47 -21.91 -3.77
CA GLY A 343 -6.23 -22.65 -3.97
C GLY A 343 -5.14 -22.40 -2.92
N LYS A 344 -5.50 -21.87 -1.74
CA LYS A 344 -4.55 -21.60 -0.66
C LYS A 344 -4.26 -22.86 0.16
N LYS A 345 -2.97 -23.07 0.45
CA LYS A 345 -2.48 -24.19 1.27
C LYS A 345 -2.47 -23.82 2.75
N ILE A 346 -3.17 -24.61 3.56
CA ILE A 346 -3.40 -24.35 4.99
C ILE A 346 -2.49 -25.24 5.84
N VAL A 347 -1.75 -24.60 6.73
CA VAL A 347 -0.89 -25.21 7.74
C VAL A 347 -1.54 -25.05 9.11
N LEU A 348 -1.60 -26.14 9.87
CA LEU A 348 -2.04 -26.14 11.26
C LEU A 348 -0.88 -26.52 12.17
N THR A 349 -0.76 -25.83 13.30
CA THR A 349 0.04 -26.28 14.43
C THR A 349 -0.78 -26.12 15.71
N ASN A 350 -0.51 -26.93 16.73
CA ASN A 350 -1.23 -26.84 17.99
C ASN A 350 -0.38 -27.10 19.22
N GLY A 351 -0.78 -26.53 20.36
CA GLY A 351 -0.18 -26.80 21.66
C GLY A 351 -0.50 -25.73 22.70
N CYS A 352 0.05 -25.91 23.92
CA CYS A 352 -0.30 -25.02 25.03
C CYS A 352 0.29 -23.61 24.86
N PHE A 353 1.51 -23.51 24.30
CA PHE A 353 2.25 -22.25 24.12
C PHE A 353 2.22 -21.30 25.32
N ASP A 354 2.35 -21.88 26.52
CA ASP A 354 2.11 -21.17 27.78
C ASP A 354 3.08 -20.02 28.01
N LEU A 355 4.39 -20.28 27.91
CA LEU A 355 5.42 -19.26 27.96
C LEU A 355 6.22 -19.35 26.67
N LEU A 356 6.10 -18.32 25.82
CA LEU A 356 6.79 -18.28 24.53
C LEU A 356 8.30 -18.13 24.71
N HIS A 357 9.04 -18.71 23.78
CA HIS A 357 10.50 -18.63 23.70
C HIS A 357 10.92 -18.80 22.24
N ALA A 358 12.20 -18.60 21.94
CA ALA A 358 12.75 -18.64 20.57
C ALA A 358 12.34 -19.89 19.78
N GLY A 359 12.37 -21.07 20.42
CA GLY A 359 11.89 -22.32 19.81
C GLY A 359 10.45 -22.28 19.26
N HIS A 360 9.51 -21.61 19.92
CA HIS A 360 8.15 -21.43 19.39
C HIS A 360 8.12 -20.46 18.21
N ILE A 361 8.88 -19.37 18.26
CA ILE A 361 8.96 -18.39 17.16
C ILE A 361 9.48 -19.06 15.89
N MET A 362 10.51 -19.89 16.02
CA MET A 362 11.05 -20.67 14.92
C MET A 362 10.08 -21.72 14.40
N LEU A 363 9.38 -22.44 15.29
CA LEU A 363 8.31 -23.37 14.90
C LEU A 363 7.28 -22.67 14.02
N PHE A 364 6.74 -21.53 14.45
CA PHE A 364 5.74 -20.79 13.68
C PHE A 364 6.30 -20.28 12.35
N SER A 365 7.53 -19.73 12.35
CA SER A 365 8.16 -19.24 11.13
C SER A 365 8.37 -20.36 10.10
N ALA A 366 8.88 -21.51 10.54
CA ALA A 366 9.08 -22.68 9.68
C ALA A 366 7.75 -23.28 9.20
N SER A 367 6.75 -23.39 10.08
CA SER A 367 5.40 -23.86 9.69
C SER A 367 4.78 -22.96 8.64
N LYS A 368 4.88 -21.64 8.79
CA LYS A 368 4.37 -20.66 7.81
C LYS A 368 5.00 -20.83 6.43
N GLN A 369 6.28 -21.17 6.33
CA GLN A 369 6.95 -21.38 5.04
C GLN A 369 6.45 -22.62 4.27
N LEU A 370 5.74 -23.53 4.92
CA LEU A 370 5.25 -24.76 4.28
C LEU A 370 3.91 -24.59 3.52
N GLY A 371 3.23 -23.45 3.70
CA GLY A 371 1.96 -23.15 3.04
C GLY A 371 1.65 -21.65 2.98
N ASP A 372 0.45 -21.30 2.53
CA ASP A 372 0.02 -19.91 2.39
C ASP A 372 -0.52 -19.32 3.68
N ILE A 373 -1.16 -20.16 4.52
CA ILE A 373 -1.90 -19.74 5.72
C ILE A 373 -1.47 -20.62 6.89
N LEU A 374 -1.03 -20.02 8.00
CA LEU A 374 -0.76 -20.69 9.27
C LEU A 374 -1.86 -20.40 10.28
N ILE A 375 -2.54 -21.46 10.72
CA ILE A 375 -3.46 -21.45 11.84
C ILE A 375 -2.75 -22.06 13.05
N VAL A 376 -2.73 -21.33 14.17
CA VAL A 376 -2.19 -21.82 15.45
C VAL A 376 -3.35 -22.09 16.40
N ALA A 377 -3.53 -23.35 16.77
CA ALA A 377 -4.53 -23.77 17.73
C ALA A 377 -3.92 -23.88 19.13
N ILE A 378 -4.51 -23.21 20.11
CA ILE A 378 -4.01 -23.23 21.49
C ILE A 378 -5.00 -23.87 22.44
N ASP A 379 -4.48 -24.65 23.39
CA ASP A 379 -5.29 -25.27 24.43
C ASP A 379 -5.92 -24.21 25.34
N ASP A 380 -7.18 -24.39 25.72
CA ASP A 380 -7.85 -23.58 26.75
C ASP A 380 -7.15 -23.71 28.13
N ASP A 381 -7.44 -22.79 29.04
CA ASP A 381 -6.76 -22.73 30.34
C ASP A 381 -6.98 -24.00 31.19
N ASP A 382 -8.15 -24.63 31.10
CA ASP A 382 -8.48 -25.85 31.85
C ASP A 382 -7.77 -27.09 31.30
N SER A 383 -7.59 -27.16 29.98
CA SER A 383 -6.83 -28.20 29.27
C SER A 383 -5.35 -28.13 29.63
N VAL A 384 -4.77 -26.93 29.65
CA VAL A 384 -3.37 -26.75 30.07
C VAL A 384 -3.19 -27.11 31.55
N ARG A 385 -4.14 -26.75 32.42
CA ARG A 385 -4.09 -27.08 33.85
C ARG A 385 -4.18 -28.59 34.09
N SER A 386 -5.09 -29.27 33.39
CA SER A 386 -5.23 -30.73 33.43
C SER A 386 -3.96 -31.46 32.98
N LEU A 387 -3.30 -30.95 31.93
CA LEU A 387 -2.09 -31.55 31.38
C LEU A 387 -0.83 -31.28 32.23
N LYS A 388 -0.71 -30.09 32.82
CA LYS A 388 0.57 -29.60 33.41
C LYS A 388 0.52 -29.30 34.91
N GLY A 389 -0.65 -29.41 35.56
CA GLY A 389 -0.84 -29.27 37.00
C GLY A 389 -1.28 -27.89 37.47
N SER A 390 -1.52 -27.77 38.79
CA SER A 390 -2.23 -26.67 39.48
C SER A 390 -1.54 -25.30 39.51
N GLY A 391 -0.45 -25.10 38.75
CA GLY A 391 0.24 -23.81 38.60
C GLY A 391 0.41 -23.39 37.15
N ARG A 392 -0.34 -24.00 36.23
CA ARG A 392 -0.29 -23.77 34.78
C ARG A 392 -1.73 -23.62 34.24
N PRO A 393 -1.96 -22.82 33.19
CA PRO A 393 -0.98 -21.98 32.51
C PRO A 393 -0.53 -20.79 33.37
N VAL A 394 0.67 -20.27 33.08
CA VAL A 394 1.20 -19.02 33.66
C VAL A 394 0.58 -17.81 32.94
N ILE A 395 0.37 -17.92 31.62
CA ILE A 395 -0.25 -16.90 30.79
C ILE A 395 -1.64 -17.41 30.37
N SER A 396 -2.70 -16.67 30.71
CA SER A 396 -4.08 -17.06 30.36
C SER A 396 -4.26 -17.18 28.85
N GLU A 397 -5.23 -17.98 28.41
CA GLU A 397 -5.57 -18.18 27.01
C GLU A 397 -5.80 -16.86 26.27
N LYS A 398 -6.46 -15.90 26.94
CA LYS A 398 -6.71 -14.56 26.39
C LYS A 398 -5.42 -13.81 26.08
N GLU A 399 -4.44 -13.87 26.97
CA GLU A 399 -3.13 -13.24 26.77
C GLU A 399 -2.29 -14.02 25.77
N ARG A 400 -2.35 -15.36 25.77
CA ARG A 400 -1.68 -16.20 24.76
C ARG A 400 -2.17 -15.90 23.35
N VAL A 401 -3.50 -15.76 23.14
CA VAL A 401 -4.07 -15.35 21.85
C VAL A 401 -3.52 -13.98 21.42
N ARG A 402 -3.45 -13.01 22.33
CA ARG A 402 -2.92 -11.67 22.02
C ARG A 402 -1.48 -11.71 21.58
N VAL A 403 -0.62 -12.42 22.33
CA VAL A 403 0.80 -12.52 22.02
C VAL A 403 1.01 -13.24 20.70
N LEU A 404 0.31 -14.36 20.46
CA LEU A 404 0.42 -15.10 19.20
C LEU A 404 -0.16 -14.33 18.02
N GLY A 405 -1.27 -13.61 18.20
CA GLY A 405 -1.87 -12.77 17.18
C GLY A 405 -0.95 -11.62 16.73
N ALA A 406 -0.04 -11.17 17.59
CA ALA A 406 0.95 -10.16 17.26
C ALA A 406 2.10 -10.67 16.37
N LEU A 407 2.25 -11.98 16.20
CA LEU A 407 3.34 -12.56 15.38
C LEU A 407 2.96 -12.56 13.89
N ASP A 408 3.86 -12.04 13.05
CA ASP A 408 3.67 -11.95 11.59
C ASP A 408 3.58 -13.31 10.90
N SER A 409 4.20 -14.35 11.47
CA SER A 409 4.15 -15.70 10.92
C SER A 409 2.80 -16.39 11.09
N ILE A 410 1.91 -15.88 11.95
CA ILE A 410 0.62 -16.48 12.28
C ILE A 410 -0.50 -15.69 11.62
N ASP A 411 -1.33 -16.35 10.81
CA ASP A 411 -2.49 -15.68 10.18
C ASP A 411 -3.73 -15.74 11.08
N TYR A 412 -3.98 -16.87 11.74
CA TYR A 412 -5.14 -17.06 12.61
C TYR A 412 -4.79 -17.84 13.88
N VAL A 413 -5.49 -17.53 14.96
CA VAL A 413 -5.38 -18.21 16.26
C VAL A 413 -6.76 -18.73 16.67
N VAL A 414 -6.84 -19.96 17.15
CA VAL A 414 -8.07 -20.55 17.69
C VAL A 414 -7.80 -21.17 19.05
N VAL A 415 -8.69 -20.93 20.00
CA VAL A 415 -8.67 -21.61 21.30
C VAL A 415 -9.55 -22.85 21.20
N PHE A 416 -9.07 -23.99 21.67
CA PHE A 416 -9.82 -25.25 21.67
C PHE A 416 -9.57 -26.02 22.96
N SER A 417 -10.52 -26.88 23.31
CA SER A 417 -10.34 -27.82 24.43
C SER A 417 -9.65 -29.09 23.95
N SER A 418 -8.75 -29.68 24.74
CA SER A 418 -7.95 -30.85 24.32
C SER A 418 -8.79 -32.04 23.83
N ASN A 419 -10.02 -32.20 24.35
CA ASN A 419 -10.96 -33.24 23.93
C ASN A 419 -11.62 -32.97 22.56
N GLU A 420 -11.51 -31.75 22.02
CA GLU A 420 -12.07 -31.34 20.73
C GLU A 420 -11.03 -31.30 19.60
N LEU A 421 -9.78 -31.71 19.84
CA LEU A 421 -8.72 -31.64 18.83
C LEU A 421 -9.08 -32.36 17.52
N THR A 422 -9.70 -33.55 17.61
CA THR A 422 -10.15 -34.30 16.43
C THR A 422 -11.17 -33.50 15.63
N LYS A 423 -12.16 -32.90 16.30
CA LYS A 423 -13.20 -32.08 15.67
C LYS A 423 -12.59 -30.82 15.03
N LEU A 424 -11.64 -30.18 15.69
CA LEU A 424 -10.89 -29.04 15.14
C LEU A 424 -10.18 -29.40 13.83
N ILE A 425 -9.45 -30.53 13.82
CA ILE A 425 -8.75 -31.00 12.61
C ILE A 425 -9.74 -31.35 11.50
N GLN A 426 -10.88 -31.98 11.83
CA GLN A 426 -11.96 -32.28 10.87
C GLN A 426 -12.60 -31.03 10.27
N THR A 427 -12.74 -29.96 11.05
CA THR A 427 -13.29 -28.69 10.57
C THR A 427 -12.31 -27.94 9.66
N ILE A 428 -11.03 -27.88 10.05
CA ILE A 428 -10.00 -27.14 9.30
C ILE A 428 -9.54 -27.92 8.06
N GLN A 429 -9.43 -29.24 8.18
CA GLN A 429 -8.82 -30.15 7.21
C GLN A 429 -7.49 -29.60 6.66
N PRO A 430 -6.45 -29.38 7.49
CA PRO A 430 -5.24 -28.74 7.04
C PRO A 430 -4.50 -29.60 5.99
N ASP A 431 -3.84 -28.94 5.03
CA ASP A 431 -2.97 -29.62 4.07
C ASP A 431 -1.68 -30.08 4.73
N ILE A 432 -1.24 -29.37 5.78
CA ILE A 432 -0.05 -29.70 6.56
C ILE A 432 -0.33 -29.54 8.05
N LEU A 433 -0.09 -30.59 8.84
CA LEU A 433 -0.03 -30.53 10.29
C LEU A 433 1.42 -30.48 10.75
N THR A 434 1.77 -29.48 11.56
CA THR A 434 3.15 -29.25 12.00
C THR A 434 3.32 -29.42 13.50
N LYS A 435 4.41 -30.08 13.90
CA LYS A 435 4.85 -30.25 15.29
C LYS A 435 6.36 -30.06 15.40
N GLY A 436 6.85 -29.65 16.57
CA GLY A 436 8.29 -29.67 16.84
C GLY A 436 8.82 -31.11 16.87
N SER A 437 10.09 -31.30 16.50
CA SER A 437 10.77 -32.60 16.38
C SER A 437 10.98 -33.38 17.69
N ASN A 438 10.24 -33.06 18.76
CA ASN A 438 10.20 -33.84 20.00
C ASN A 438 9.26 -35.06 19.90
N TYR A 439 8.64 -35.27 18.74
CA TYR A 439 7.70 -36.35 18.44
C TYR A 439 8.12 -37.00 17.12
N SER A 440 7.95 -38.32 16.99
CA SER A 440 7.95 -38.99 15.68
C SER A 440 6.62 -38.74 14.96
N SER A 441 6.57 -38.89 13.63
CA SER A 441 5.37 -38.56 12.83
C SER A 441 4.16 -39.41 13.20
N GLU A 442 4.38 -40.66 13.60
CA GLU A 442 3.35 -41.61 14.05
C GLU A 442 2.83 -41.30 15.46
N GLU A 443 3.60 -40.57 16.28
CA GLU A 443 3.20 -40.13 17.61
C GLU A 443 2.40 -38.81 17.58
N VAL A 444 2.27 -38.17 16.41
CA VAL A 444 1.52 -36.92 16.27
C VAL A 444 0.03 -37.23 16.26
N PHE A 445 -0.65 -36.89 17.36
CA PHE A 445 -2.11 -36.98 17.45
C PHE A 445 -2.78 -36.22 16.30
N GLY A 446 -3.57 -36.94 15.49
CA GLY A 446 -4.22 -36.42 14.28
C GLY A 446 -3.53 -36.74 12.96
N HIS A 447 -2.41 -37.50 12.95
CA HIS A 447 -1.70 -37.86 11.71
C HIS A 447 -2.60 -38.63 10.72
N GLU A 448 -3.26 -39.72 11.16
CA GLU A 448 -4.10 -40.56 10.28
C GLU A 448 -5.23 -39.75 9.66
N LEU A 449 -5.79 -38.82 10.44
CA LEU A 449 -6.90 -37.99 10.02
C LEU A 449 -6.50 -37.01 8.92
N VAL A 450 -5.31 -36.40 9.03
CA VAL A 450 -4.79 -35.45 8.03
C VAL A 450 -4.42 -36.18 6.74
N GLU A 451 -3.85 -37.38 6.84
CA GLU A 451 -3.52 -38.21 5.67
C GLU A 451 -4.77 -38.70 4.93
N GLN A 452 -5.85 -39.03 5.63
CA GLN A 452 -7.14 -39.38 5.02
C GLN A 452 -7.71 -38.27 4.12
N TYR A 453 -7.35 -37.01 4.39
CA TYR A 453 -7.75 -35.86 3.59
C TYR A 453 -6.74 -35.48 2.51
N GLY A 454 -5.67 -36.27 2.33
CA GLY A 454 -4.59 -36.00 1.38
C GLY A 454 -3.55 -34.98 1.87
N GLY A 455 -3.61 -34.59 3.15
CA GLY A 455 -2.60 -33.76 3.79
C GLY A 455 -1.38 -34.57 4.26
N ARG A 456 -0.41 -33.90 4.91
CA ARG A 456 0.77 -34.55 5.49
C ARG A 456 1.17 -33.97 6.84
N VAL A 457 1.87 -34.75 7.64
CA VAL A 457 2.54 -34.26 8.85
C VAL A 457 3.96 -33.77 8.51
N ALA A 458 4.37 -32.65 9.11
CA ALA A 458 5.72 -32.11 8.98
C ALA A 458 6.31 -31.82 10.36
N LEU A 459 7.43 -32.48 10.67
CA LEU A 459 8.17 -32.25 11.90
C LEU A 459 9.19 -31.14 11.69
N ILE A 460 9.12 -30.10 12.51
CA ILE A 460 10.02 -28.96 12.45
C ILE A 460 11.20 -29.19 13.41
N PRO A 461 12.46 -29.17 12.92
CA PRO A 461 13.63 -29.38 13.77
C PRO A 461 13.71 -28.39 14.93
N VAL A 462 13.85 -28.89 16.15
CA VAL A 462 14.09 -28.09 17.35
C VAL A 462 15.59 -27.81 17.44
N ILE A 463 15.99 -26.56 17.17
CA ILE A 463 17.42 -26.16 17.17
C ILE A 463 17.93 -25.84 18.60
N GLU A 464 17.03 -25.57 19.55
CA GLU A 464 17.39 -25.22 20.94
C GLU A 464 16.58 -26.03 21.96
N ASN A 465 17.26 -26.61 22.95
CA ASN A 465 16.66 -27.43 24.02
C ASN A 465 16.03 -26.55 25.12
N ILE A 466 15.23 -25.55 24.73
CA ILE A 466 14.57 -24.60 25.62
C ILE A 466 13.11 -25.01 25.77
N SER A 467 12.64 -25.15 27.01
CA SER A 467 11.23 -25.38 27.32
C SER A 467 10.72 -24.37 28.35
N SER A 468 9.43 -24.02 28.27
CA SER A 468 8.78 -23.14 29.24
C SER A 468 8.95 -23.64 30.68
N THR A 469 8.97 -24.96 30.89
CA THR A 469 9.16 -25.57 32.22
C THR A 469 10.59 -25.38 32.74
N SER A 470 11.60 -25.50 31.87
CA SER A 470 13.00 -25.21 32.22
C SER A 470 13.19 -23.74 32.60
N ILE A 471 12.61 -22.82 31.83
CA ILE A 471 12.67 -21.37 32.12
C ILE A 471 12.06 -21.07 33.51
N ILE A 472 10.86 -21.57 33.79
CA ILE A 472 10.20 -21.35 35.08
C ILE A 472 11.01 -21.94 36.23
N ASN A 473 11.58 -23.15 36.06
CA ASN A 473 12.40 -23.78 37.09
C ASN A 473 13.69 -22.99 37.36
N ASN A 474 14.29 -22.37 36.35
CA ASN A 474 15.46 -21.50 36.52
C ASN A 474 15.08 -20.22 37.27
N ILE A 475 13.94 -19.60 36.93
CA ILE A 475 13.44 -18.40 37.64
C ILE A 475 13.15 -18.73 39.11
N LYS A 476 12.54 -19.88 39.43
CA LYS A 476 12.27 -20.29 40.82
C LYS A 476 13.51 -20.64 41.64
N LYS A 477 14.65 -20.91 40.98
CA LYS A 477 15.94 -21.22 41.61
C LYS A 477 16.83 -19.98 41.78
N SER A 478 16.45 -18.85 41.14
CA SER A 478 17.11 -17.54 41.24
C SER A 478 16.43 -16.73 42.34
#